data_AF-A0A1I6WUL1-F1
#
_entry.id   AF-A0A1I6WUL1-F1
#
_cell.length_a   1.000
_cell.length_b   1.000
_cell.length_c   1.000
_cell.angle_alpha   90.00
_cell.angle_beta   90.00
_cell.angle_gamma   90.00
#
_symmetry.space_group_name_H-M   'P 1'
#
loop_
_entity.id
_entity.type
_entity.pdbx_description
1 polymer ?
#
loop_
_entity_poly.entity_id
_entity_poly.type
_entity_poly.pdbx_seq_one_letter_code
_entity_poly.pdbx_strand_id
1 'polypeptide(L)'
;MTSTKTALLAIGLCLGPAAAFAEQSPAREALKQYCTGDYMDFCSAYAPGGPEVEACFKANLKKLSPNCSAAITAYKKEQRATKRVSEAR
;
A
#
# COMPACT_ATOMS: atom_id res chain seq x y z
N MET A 1 -29.55 -44.55 21.07
CA MET A 1 -30.94 -44.73 20.59
C MET A 1 -31.26 -43.57 19.66
N THR A 2 -31.54 -43.88 18.39
CA THR A 2 -32.17 -43.06 17.31
C THR A 2 -31.56 -41.68 16.99
N SER A 3 -30.84 -41.44 15.87
CA SER A 3 -31.19 -41.53 14.44
C SER A 3 -32.07 -40.37 13.93
N THR A 4 -31.49 -39.51 13.07
CA THR A 4 -32.11 -38.73 11.96
C THR A 4 -31.03 -37.75 11.42
N LYS A 5 -30.38 -37.92 10.26
CA LYS A 5 -30.86 -37.83 8.86
C LYS A 5 -31.79 -36.64 8.60
N THR A 6 -31.24 -35.48 8.23
CA THR A 6 -31.65 -34.75 7.01
C THR A 6 -30.69 -33.60 6.70
N ALA A 7 -30.20 -33.60 5.46
CA ALA A 7 -29.50 -32.50 4.83
C ALA A 7 -30.49 -31.39 4.47
N LEU A 8 -30.14 -30.15 4.81
CA LEU A 8 -30.63 -28.93 4.18
C LEU A 8 -29.46 -27.93 4.15
N LEU A 9 -28.62 -28.03 3.11
CA LEU A 9 -27.67 -26.98 2.75
C LEU A 9 -28.49 -25.84 2.13
N ALA A 10 -28.94 -24.92 2.97
CA ALA A 10 -29.58 -23.68 2.54
C ALA A 10 -28.54 -22.75 1.92
N ILE A 11 -28.90 -22.28 0.73
CA ILE A 11 -28.22 -21.29 -0.10
C ILE A 11 -27.96 -20.01 0.71
N GLY A 12 -26.69 -19.69 0.90
CA GLY A 12 -26.22 -18.39 1.39
C GLY A 12 -25.27 -17.78 0.38
N LEU A 13 -25.82 -17.32 -0.75
CA LEU A 13 -25.11 -16.52 -1.76
C LEU A 13 -24.74 -15.16 -1.15
N CYS A 14 -23.60 -15.08 -0.49
CA CYS A 14 -22.98 -13.80 -0.14
C CYS A 14 -22.31 -13.21 -1.39
N LEU A 15 -23.09 -12.54 -2.24
CA LEU A 15 -22.60 -11.58 -3.24
C LEU A 15 -22.14 -10.32 -2.51
N GLY A 16 -20.94 -10.36 -1.93
CA GLY A 16 -20.25 -9.16 -1.44
C GLY A 16 -19.10 -8.81 -2.38
N PRO A 17 -19.20 -7.76 -3.22
CA PRO A 17 -18.04 -7.25 -3.91
C PRO A 17 -17.33 -6.25 -3.00
N ALA A 18 -16.19 -6.64 -2.46
CA ALA A 18 -15.12 -5.70 -2.21
C ALA A 18 -13.83 -6.48 -2.38
N ALA A 19 -13.41 -6.55 -3.63
CA ALA A 19 -12.16 -7.14 -4.00
C ALA A 19 -11.05 -6.60 -3.09
N ALA A 20 -10.34 -7.53 -2.44
CA ALA A 20 -8.97 -7.31 -2.04
C ALA A 20 -8.11 -7.26 -3.31
N PHE A 21 -8.39 -6.31 -4.23
CA PHE A 21 -7.37 -5.92 -5.19
C PHE A 21 -6.31 -5.23 -4.33
N ALA A 22 -5.10 -5.79 -4.33
CA ALA A 22 -3.93 -5.04 -3.92
C ALA A 22 -3.95 -3.74 -4.75
N GLU A 23 -4.37 -2.64 -4.14
CA GLU A 23 -4.65 -1.40 -4.85
C GLU A 23 -3.34 -0.94 -5.50
N GLN A 24 -3.28 -1.09 -6.84
CA GLN A 24 -2.21 -0.51 -7.64
C GLN A 24 -2.29 0.99 -7.47
N SER A 25 -1.50 1.48 -6.52
CA SER A 25 -1.42 2.89 -6.18
C SER A 25 -0.49 3.53 -7.21
N PRO A 26 -0.99 4.42 -8.08
CA PRO A 26 -0.15 5.07 -9.09
C PRO A 26 1.01 5.83 -8.42
N ALA A 27 0.81 6.34 -7.20
CA ALA A 27 1.89 6.96 -6.44
C ALA A 27 2.95 5.96 -5.94
N ARG A 28 2.61 4.70 -5.66
CA ARG A 28 3.61 3.66 -5.36
C ARG A 28 4.46 3.32 -6.58
N GLU A 29 3.86 3.28 -7.76
CA GLU A 29 4.62 3.03 -8.98
C GLU A 29 5.54 4.20 -9.31
N ALA A 30 5.08 5.43 -9.12
CA ALA A 30 5.90 6.62 -9.24
C ALA A 30 7.11 6.59 -8.29
N LEU A 31 6.94 6.11 -7.05
CA LEU A 31 8.06 5.92 -6.12
C LEU A 31 9.11 4.97 -6.69
N LYS A 32 8.72 3.80 -7.20
CA LYS A 32 9.69 2.87 -7.81
C LYS A 32 10.36 3.50 -9.01
N GLN A 33 9.61 4.15 -9.89
CA GLN A 33 10.16 4.73 -11.11
C GLN A 33 11.18 5.85 -10.82
N TYR A 34 10.88 6.75 -9.87
CA TYR A 34 11.67 7.94 -9.66
C TYR A 34 12.70 7.82 -8.52
N CYS A 35 12.50 6.92 -7.56
CA CYS A 35 13.36 6.82 -6.38
C CYS A 35 14.34 5.63 -6.39
N THR A 36 14.34 4.75 -7.41
CA THR A 36 15.28 3.60 -7.40
C THR A 36 16.75 4.04 -7.34
N GLY A 37 17.15 5.06 -8.09
CA GLY A 37 18.53 5.58 -8.04
C GLY A 37 18.88 6.13 -6.65
N ASP A 38 18.06 7.07 -6.17
CA ASP A 38 18.23 7.68 -4.84
C ASP A 38 18.20 6.63 -3.71
N TYR A 39 17.38 5.58 -3.84
CA TYR A 39 17.36 4.47 -2.90
C TYR A 39 18.70 3.74 -2.88
N MET A 40 19.29 3.45 -4.03
CA MET A 40 20.57 2.75 -4.10
C MET A 40 21.70 3.58 -3.48
N ASP A 41 21.70 4.89 -3.74
CA ASP A 41 22.74 5.81 -3.28
C ASP A 41 22.68 6.09 -1.77
N PHE A 42 21.47 6.19 -1.20
CA PHE A 42 21.31 6.66 0.19
C PHE A 42 20.73 5.61 1.15
N CYS A 43 19.94 4.66 0.67
CA CYS A 43 19.04 3.84 1.50
C CYS A 43 19.15 2.32 1.26
N SER A 44 20.12 1.86 0.46
CA SER A 44 20.30 0.44 0.07
C SER A 44 20.61 -0.51 1.22
N ALA A 45 20.98 0.02 2.39
CA ALA A 45 21.16 -0.77 3.61
C ALA A 45 19.85 -1.34 4.20
N TYR A 46 18.69 -0.85 3.75
CA TYR A 46 17.38 -1.21 4.29
C TYR A 46 16.55 -1.99 3.28
N ALA A 47 15.68 -2.89 3.76
CA ALA A 47 14.77 -3.63 2.91
C ALA A 47 13.80 -2.67 2.16
N PRO A 48 13.64 -2.80 0.83
CA PRO A 48 12.76 -1.95 0.04
C PRO A 48 11.31 -1.94 0.56
N GLY A 49 10.70 -0.75 0.59
CA GLY A 49 9.28 -0.60 0.94
C GLY A 49 8.94 -0.70 2.43
N GLY A 50 9.94 -0.89 3.29
CA GLY A 50 9.78 -0.87 4.75
C GLY A 50 9.81 0.53 5.37
N PRO A 51 9.44 0.65 6.66
CA PRO A 51 9.47 1.92 7.40
C PRO A 51 10.88 2.51 7.52
N GLU A 52 11.92 1.68 7.48
CA GLU A 52 13.32 2.10 7.52
C GLU A 52 13.70 2.92 6.28
N VAL A 53 13.20 2.53 5.11
CA VAL A 53 13.40 3.27 3.86
C VAL A 53 12.66 4.60 3.88
N GLU A 54 11.45 4.64 4.44
CA GLU A 54 10.71 5.90 4.62
C GLU A 54 11.48 6.87 5.53
N ALA A 55 12.03 6.37 6.64
CA ALA A 55 12.86 7.15 7.55
C ALA A 55 14.14 7.66 6.86
N CYS A 56 14.80 6.80 6.08
CA CYS A 56 15.99 7.16 5.32
C CYS A 56 15.71 8.27 4.28
N PHE A 57 14.63 8.14 3.51
CA PHE A 57 14.23 9.20 2.58
C PHE A 57 13.89 10.50 3.29
N LYS A 58 13.22 10.43 4.45
CA LYS A 58 12.92 11.63 5.26
C LYS A 58 14.19 12.35 5.71
N ALA A 59 15.22 11.60 6.14
CA ALA A 59 16.49 12.17 6.57
C ALA A 59 17.29 12.78 5.40
N ASN A 60 17.17 12.21 4.20
CA ASN A 60 17.93 12.62 3.02
C ASN A 60 17.13 13.46 2.01
N LEU A 61 15.91 13.89 2.34
CA LEU A 61 14.96 14.58 1.43
C LEU A 61 15.58 15.72 0.59
N LYS A 62 16.53 16.47 1.16
CA LYS A 62 17.21 17.58 0.46
C LYS A 62 18.29 17.13 -0.53
N LYS A 63 18.77 15.89 -0.40
CA LYS A 63 19.80 15.26 -1.23
C LYS A 63 19.21 14.40 -2.34
N LEU A 64 17.95 13.98 -2.20
CA LEU A 64 17.26 13.20 -3.22
C LEU A 64 17.06 14.03 -4.49
N SER A 65 16.95 13.34 -5.62
CA SER A 65 16.56 13.97 -6.87
C SER A 65 15.22 14.71 -6.73
N PRO A 66 15.00 15.81 -7.51
CA PRO A 66 13.74 16.54 -7.50
C PRO A 66 12.53 15.64 -7.84
N ASN A 67 12.72 14.67 -8.74
CA ASN A 67 11.68 13.74 -9.16
C ASN A 67 11.29 12.76 -8.03
N CYS A 68 12.27 12.20 -7.32
CA CYS A 68 11.97 11.33 -6.19
C CYS A 68 11.28 12.09 -5.04
N SER A 69 11.74 13.30 -4.74
CA SER A 69 11.12 14.15 -3.71
C SER A 69 9.65 14.48 -4.03
N ALA A 70 9.35 14.76 -5.30
CA ALA A 70 7.99 14.96 -5.77
C ALA A 70 7.14 13.69 -5.65
N ALA A 71 7.68 12.53 -6.03
CA ALA A 71 7.00 11.23 -5.92
C ALA A 71 6.66 10.88 -4.46
N ILE A 72 7.58 11.10 -3.51
CA ILE A 72 7.34 10.92 -2.07
C ILE A 72 6.19 11.82 -1.59
N THR A 73 6.15 13.07 -2.05
CA THR A 73 5.10 14.01 -1.68
C THR A 73 3.73 13.56 -2.21
N ALA A 74 3.68 13.11 -3.48
CA ALA A 74 2.45 12.58 -4.09
C ALA A 74 1.95 11.34 -3.35
N TYR A 75 2.85 10.40 -3.03
CA TYR A 75 2.51 9.19 -2.27
C TYR A 75 1.92 9.49 -0.89
N LYS A 76 2.52 10.43 -0.15
CA LYS A 76 1.99 10.85 1.16
C LYS A 76 0.62 11.50 1.05
N LYS A 77 0.34 12.23 -0.04
CA LYS A 77 -0.97 12.84 -0.28
C LYS A 77 -2.03 11.76 -0.56
N GLU A 78 -1.71 10.78 -1.40
CA GLU A 78 -2.57 9.66 -1.71
C GLU A 78 -2.90 8.85 -0.45
N GLN A 79 -1.89 8.49 0.34
CA GLN A 79 -2.09 7.76 1.60
C GLN A 79 -3.00 8.50 2.60
N ARG A 80 -2.87 9.82 2.69
CA ARG A 80 -3.77 10.64 3.51
C ARG A 80 -5.20 10.65 2.97
N ALA A 81 -5.36 10.68 1.65
CA ALA A 81 -6.69 10.62 1.03
C ALA A 81 -7.36 9.26 1.30
N THR A 82 -6.65 8.15 1.07
CA THR A 82 -7.15 6.80 1.36
C THR A 82 -7.52 6.64 2.82
N LYS A 83 -6.65 7.11 3.75
CA LYS A 83 -6.94 7.07 5.18
C LYS A 83 -8.21 7.84 5.54
N ARG A 84 -8.38 9.06 5.01
CA ARG A 84 -9.58 9.87 5.24
C ARG A 84 -10.86 9.19 4.74
N VAL A 85 -10.81 8.55 3.58
CA VAL A 85 -11.95 7.80 3.04
C VAL A 85 -12.30 6.61 3.96
N SER A 86 -11.30 5.89 4.46
CA SER A 86 -11.54 4.78 5.39
C SER A 86 -12.10 5.21 6.75
N GLU A 87 -11.73 6.40 7.22
CA GLU A 87 -12.23 6.96 8.49
C GLU A 87 -13.64 7.57 8.38
N ALA A 88 -14.06 7.94 7.17
CA ALA A 88 -15.38 8.48 6.89
C ALA A 88 -16.45 7.39 6.65
N ARG A 89 -16.04 6.12 6.59
CA ARG A 89 -16.90 4.96 6.41
C ARG A 89 -17.16 4.28 7.75
#